data_AF-A0A3P1WXH1-F1
#
_entry.id   AF-A0A3P1WXH1-F1
#
_cell.length_a   1.000
_cell.length_b   1.000
_cell.length_c   1.000
_cell.angle_alpha   90.00
_cell.angle_beta   90.00
_cell.angle_gamma   90.00
#
_symmetry.space_group_name_H-M   'P 1'
#
loop_
_entity.id
_entity.type
_entity.pdbx_description
1 polymer ?
#
loop_
_entity_poly.entity_id
_entity_poly.type
_entity_poly.pdbx_seq_one_letter_code
_entity_poly.pdbx_strand_id
1 'polypeptide(L)'
;MNTASADRPNVLVLFTGALLGFEDSVASLRRLVSDGWVLDWRQTPAASRILDQGAIESIGMTPAGPELVRNHEVLLIPTMTVNVAAKVAHGIGDCLASNLMAEFIMTNKTIVASVAGSCPDAPEKRGWFPTMPEGYAEMLRGNLARLRAFGVHLATPGRLDAAMLRALDTTAQPHGAAVVDHHAQLVTATTVAGLPDGATVRLEPGTVVTPLAREAARSRGIVLTHREEN
;
A
#
# COMPACT_ATOMS: atom_id res chain seq x y z
N MET A 1 22.11 -27.82 -3.52
CA MET A 1 21.19 -27.09 -4.42
C MET A 1 20.95 -25.73 -3.77
N ASN A 2 21.57 -24.70 -4.33
CA ASN A 2 21.56 -23.33 -3.82
C ASN A 2 20.56 -22.56 -4.68
N THR A 3 19.32 -22.39 -4.21
CA THR A 3 18.36 -21.47 -4.83
C THR A 3 18.53 -20.12 -4.16
N ALA A 4 18.94 -19.14 -4.96
CA ALA A 4 19.25 -17.78 -4.58
C ALA A 4 18.16 -17.17 -3.67
N SER A 5 18.57 -16.73 -2.48
CA SER A 5 17.85 -15.69 -1.76
C SER A 5 18.00 -14.41 -2.57
N ALA A 6 17.02 -14.09 -3.42
CA ALA A 6 16.82 -12.71 -3.82
C ALA A 6 16.71 -11.89 -2.53
N ASP A 7 17.54 -10.84 -2.40
CA ASP A 7 17.65 -10.04 -1.18
C ASP A 7 16.25 -9.52 -0.80
N ARG A 8 15.66 -10.04 0.28
CA ARG A 8 14.29 -9.71 0.66
C ARG A 8 14.28 -8.27 1.15
N PRO A 9 13.27 -7.45 0.78
CA PRO A 9 13.20 -6.08 1.27
C PRO A 9 13.03 -6.06 2.79
N ASN A 10 13.75 -5.16 3.45
CA ASN A 10 13.61 -4.95 4.90
C ASN A 10 12.22 -4.40 5.21
N VAL A 11 11.56 -5.00 6.21
CA VAL A 11 10.18 -4.69 6.58
C VAL A 11 10.13 -4.04 7.95
N LEU A 12 9.49 -2.87 8.03
CA LEU A 12 9.18 -2.18 9.27
C LEU A 12 7.71 -2.40 9.64
N VAL A 13 7.45 -2.88 10.84
CA VAL A 13 6.13 -3.01 11.44
C VAL A 13 5.90 -1.85 12.40
N LEU A 14 4.89 -1.03 12.15
CA LEU A 14 4.50 0.06 13.03
C LEU A 14 3.15 -0.22 13.70
N PHE A 15 3.18 -0.48 15.00
CA PHE A 15 1.96 -0.58 15.80
C PHE A 15 1.41 0.79 16.18
N THR A 16 0.12 1.00 15.91
CA THR A 16 -0.66 2.15 16.39
C THR A 16 -1.80 1.69 17.32
N GLY A 17 -2.48 2.61 18.00
CA GLY A 17 -3.40 2.29 19.10
C GLY A 17 -4.78 1.74 18.72
N ALA A 18 -4.89 0.88 17.70
CA ALA A 18 -6.17 0.24 17.34
C ALA A 18 -6.24 -1.20 17.87
N LEU A 19 -7.24 -1.49 18.73
CA LEU A 19 -7.49 -2.83 19.27
C LEU A 19 -8.14 -3.77 18.24
N LEU A 20 -8.99 -3.22 17.38
CA LEU A 20 -9.74 -4.02 16.39
C LEU A 20 -8.79 -4.69 15.40
N GLY A 21 -8.90 -6.01 15.27
CA GLY A 21 -8.08 -6.82 14.39
C GLY A 21 -6.67 -7.11 14.91
N PHE A 22 -6.35 -6.77 16.16
CA PHE A 22 -4.99 -6.96 16.70
C PHE A 22 -4.55 -8.43 16.71
N GLU A 23 -5.38 -9.35 17.21
CA GLU A 23 -5.05 -10.79 17.28
C GLU A 23 -4.80 -11.39 15.89
N ASP A 24 -5.66 -11.08 14.94
CA ASP A 24 -5.52 -11.52 13.55
C ASP A 24 -4.27 -10.95 12.87
N SER A 25 -3.96 -9.68 13.15
CA SER A 25 -2.73 -9.05 12.67
C SER A 25 -1.49 -9.72 13.27
N VAL A 26 -1.49 -10.03 14.57
CA VAL A 26 -0.39 -10.77 15.22
C VAL A 26 -0.22 -12.15 14.56
N ALA A 27 -1.31 -12.87 14.32
CA ALA A 27 -1.26 -14.16 13.63
C ALA A 27 -0.69 -14.02 12.21
N SER A 28 -1.05 -12.96 11.49
CA SER A 28 -0.49 -12.67 10.16
C SER A 28 1.00 -12.37 10.19
N LEU A 29 1.49 -11.61 11.18
CA LEU A 29 2.91 -11.30 11.33
C LEU A 29 3.72 -12.55 11.71
N ARG A 30 3.18 -13.43 12.56
CA ARG A 30 3.84 -14.72 12.90
C ARG A 30 4.05 -15.60 11.68
N ARG A 31 3.12 -15.59 10.72
CA ARG A 31 3.31 -16.33 9.46
C ARG A 31 4.47 -15.78 8.66
N LEU A 32 4.58 -14.45 8.52
CA LEU A 32 5.75 -13.83 7.85
C LEU A 32 7.07 -14.24 8.52
N VAL A 33 7.16 -14.16 9.85
CA VAL A 33 8.38 -14.58 10.58
C VAL A 33 8.67 -16.07 10.37
N SER A 34 7.63 -16.92 10.40
CA SER A 34 7.76 -18.36 10.16
C SER A 34 8.23 -18.68 8.74
N ASP A 35 7.85 -17.86 7.76
CA ASP A 35 8.28 -17.93 6.36
C ASP A 35 9.70 -17.33 6.14
N GLY A 36 10.39 -16.97 7.22
CA GLY A 36 11.76 -16.47 7.23
C GLY A 36 11.90 -14.98 6.89
N TRP A 37 10.83 -14.18 7.03
CA TRP A 37 10.95 -12.73 6.90
C TRP A 37 11.57 -12.13 8.17
N VAL A 38 12.53 -11.24 7.99
CA VAL A 38 13.07 -10.41 9.07
C VAL A 38 12.21 -9.16 9.17
N LEU A 39 11.58 -8.98 10.33
CA LEU A 39 10.70 -7.85 10.61
C LEU A 39 11.32 -7.02 11.74
N ASP A 40 11.51 -5.74 11.47
CA ASP A 40 11.83 -4.75 12.48
C ASP A 40 10.53 -4.09 12.94
N TRP A 41 10.45 -3.62 14.19
CA TRP A 41 9.23 -3.02 14.71
C TRP A 41 9.42 -1.76 15.53
N ARG A 42 8.41 -0.89 15.46
CA ARG A 42 8.22 0.28 16.33
C ARG A 42 6.77 0.39 16.74
N GLN A 43 6.52 1.24 17.73
CA GLN A 43 5.16 1.53 18.16
C GLN A 43 4.99 2.98 18.59
N THR A 44 3.76 3.47 18.44
CA THR A 44 3.36 4.78 18.99
C THR A 44 3.18 4.69 20.51
N PRO A 45 3.27 5.82 21.26
CA PRO A 45 2.97 5.81 22.70
C PRO A 45 1.56 5.36 23.06
N ALA A 46 0.58 5.49 22.14
CA ALA A 46 -0.77 4.99 22.35
C ALA A 46 -0.82 3.46 22.23
N ALA A 47 -0.08 2.89 21.27
CA ALA A 47 0.01 1.45 21.08
C ALA A 47 0.62 0.75 22.30
N SER A 48 1.68 1.31 22.88
CA SER A 48 2.35 0.72 24.06
C SER A 48 1.47 0.65 25.31
N ARG A 49 0.43 1.49 25.38
CA ARG A 49 -0.53 1.50 26.51
C ARG A 49 -1.75 0.62 26.30
N ILE A 50 -2.12 0.36 25.05
CA ILE A 50 -3.42 -0.22 24.69
C ILE A 50 -3.27 -1.65 24.18
N LEU A 51 -2.21 -1.93 23.42
CA LEU A 51 -2.00 -3.26 22.83
C LEU A 51 -1.32 -4.18 23.85
N ASP A 52 -1.59 -5.48 23.73
CA ASP A 52 -0.89 -6.50 24.51
C ASP A 52 0.57 -6.58 24.05
N GLN A 53 1.48 -6.12 24.91
CA GLN A 53 2.91 -6.09 24.64
C GLN A 53 3.52 -7.50 24.59
N GLY A 54 3.03 -8.44 25.42
CA GLY A 54 3.49 -9.82 25.40
C GLY A 54 3.12 -10.52 24.09
N ALA A 55 1.94 -10.22 23.54
CA ALA A 55 1.55 -10.70 22.22
C ALA A 55 2.48 -10.15 21.11
N ILE A 56 2.89 -8.88 21.17
CA ILE A 56 3.84 -8.29 20.20
C ILE A 56 5.22 -8.94 20.33
N GLU A 57 5.74 -9.05 21.55
CA GLU A 57 7.06 -9.64 21.84
C GLU A 57 7.14 -11.10 21.37
N SER A 58 6.06 -11.86 21.56
CA SER A 58 5.99 -13.27 21.15
C SER A 58 6.02 -13.50 19.63
N ILE A 59 5.98 -12.45 18.80
CA ILE A 59 6.12 -12.58 17.34
C ILE A 59 7.59 -12.87 16.96
N GLY A 60 8.56 -12.41 17.76
CA GLY A 60 9.98 -12.59 17.46
C GLY A 60 10.56 -11.55 16.49
N MET A 61 10.02 -10.33 16.49
CA MET A 61 10.52 -9.20 15.68
C MET A 61 11.62 -8.42 16.40
N THR A 62 12.46 -7.70 15.65
CA THR A 62 13.57 -6.90 16.21
C THR A 62 13.14 -5.45 16.44
N PRO A 63 13.42 -4.82 17.59
CA PRO A 63 13.15 -3.38 17.75
C PRO A 63 13.96 -2.55 16.74
N ALA A 64 13.27 -1.71 15.96
CA ALA A 64 13.93 -0.92 14.92
C ALA A 64 14.74 0.25 15.52
N GLY A 65 15.85 0.58 14.85
CA GLY A 65 16.67 1.77 15.15
C GLY A 65 15.97 3.11 14.84
N PRO A 66 16.72 4.23 14.84
CA PRO A 66 16.17 5.55 14.50
C PRO A 66 15.98 5.76 12.98
N GLU A 67 16.78 5.10 12.15
CA GLU A 67 16.82 5.26 10.68
C GLU A 67 15.68 4.46 9.99
N LEU A 68 14.44 4.81 10.31
CA LEU A 68 13.26 4.01 9.92
C LEU A 68 13.01 3.99 8.41
N VAL A 69 13.03 5.14 7.73
CA VAL A 69 12.72 5.19 6.28
C VAL A 69 13.90 4.71 5.46
N ARG A 70 15.12 5.02 5.89
CA ARG A 70 16.34 4.65 5.16
C ARG A 70 16.56 3.15 5.11
N ASN A 71 16.28 2.43 6.21
CA ASN A 71 16.63 1.03 6.33
C ASN A 71 15.55 0.06 5.84
N HIS A 72 14.34 0.54 5.53
CA HIS A 72 13.19 -0.32 5.23
C HIS A 72 12.51 0.10 3.94
N GLU A 73 12.12 -0.89 3.13
CA GLU A 73 11.42 -0.68 1.85
C GLU A 73 9.91 -0.93 1.98
N VAL A 74 9.49 -1.58 3.06
CA VAL A 74 8.09 -1.91 3.35
C VAL A 74 7.70 -1.43 4.74
N LEU A 75 6.55 -0.76 4.84
CA LEU A 75 5.89 -0.40 6.09
C LEU A 75 4.59 -1.20 6.26
N LEU A 76 4.54 -2.06 7.29
CA LEU A 76 3.32 -2.74 7.74
C LEU A 76 2.68 -1.99 8.91
N ILE A 77 1.38 -1.72 8.82
CA ILE A 77 0.62 -1.04 9.88
C ILE A 77 -0.53 -1.95 10.34
N PRO A 78 -0.24 -2.93 11.23
CA PRO A 78 -1.21 -3.95 11.64
C PRO A 78 -2.42 -3.41 12.41
N THR A 79 -2.28 -2.24 13.02
CA THR A 79 -3.27 -1.65 13.92
C THR A 79 -3.53 -0.19 13.57
N MET A 80 -3.85 0.13 12.32
CA MET A 80 -4.09 1.51 11.88
C MET A 80 -5.36 2.10 12.51
N THR A 81 -5.19 3.20 13.25
CA THR A 81 -6.31 3.97 13.83
C THR A 81 -6.96 4.90 12.81
N VAL A 82 -8.22 5.29 13.07
CA VAL A 82 -8.89 6.39 12.36
C VAL A 82 -8.05 7.68 12.40
N ASN A 83 -7.43 7.99 13.54
CA ASN A 83 -6.60 9.19 13.71
C ASN A 83 -5.42 9.21 12.74
N VAL A 84 -4.68 8.11 12.61
CA VAL A 84 -3.55 8.03 11.67
C VAL A 84 -4.06 8.12 10.23
N ALA A 85 -5.12 7.38 9.89
CA ALA A 85 -5.69 7.41 8.55
C ALA A 85 -6.16 8.82 8.15
N ALA A 86 -6.84 9.53 9.05
CA ALA A 86 -7.31 10.90 8.82
C ALA A 86 -6.16 11.88 8.65
N LYS A 87 -5.13 11.81 9.52
CA LYS A 87 -3.95 12.68 9.45
C LYS A 87 -3.23 12.54 8.11
N VAL A 88 -2.92 11.30 7.71
CA VAL A 88 -2.22 11.04 6.45
C VAL A 88 -3.07 11.42 5.25
N ALA A 89 -4.38 11.12 5.26
CA ALA A 89 -5.32 11.50 4.20
C ALA A 89 -5.46 13.02 3.99
N HIS A 90 -4.97 13.84 4.93
CA HIS A 90 -4.98 15.29 4.87
C HIS A 90 -3.56 15.91 4.92
N GLY A 91 -2.51 15.09 4.79
CA GLY A 91 -1.12 15.58 4.78
C GLY A 91 -0.59 16.07 6.13
N ILE A 92 -1.21 15.67 7.25
CA ILE A 92 -0.78 16.06 8.59
C ILE A 92 0.33 15.12 9.07
N GLY A 93 1.53 15.66 9.26
CA GLY A 93 2.72 14.97 9.77
C GLY A 93 3.16 15.46 11.15
N ASP A 94 2.41 15.14 12.21
CA ASP A 94 2.68 15.66 13.56
C ASP A 94 3.04 14.58 14.60
N CYS A 95 3.04 13.30 14.21
CA CYS A 95 3.40 12.19 15.09
C CYS A 95 4.19 11.13 14.33
N LEU A 96 4.80 10.20 15.08
CA LEU A 96 5.61 9.11 14.51
C LEU A 96 4.92 8.41 13.34
N ALA A 97 3.65 8.01 13.52
CA ALA A 97 2.93 7.25 12.50
C ALA A 97 2.64 8.07 11.24
N SER A 98 2.18 9.31 11.40
CA SER A 98 1.80 10.13 10.26
C SER A 98 3.01 10.68 9.50
N ASN A 99 4.11 11.02 10.19
CA ASN A 99 5.38 11.37 9.55
C ASN A 99 5.96 10.19 8.78
N LEU A 100 6.03 9.02 9.41
CA LEU A 100 6.59 7.84 8.77
C LEU A 100 5.80 7.44 7.51
N MET A 101 4.46 7.44 7.59
CA MET A 101 3.63 7.17 6.41
C MET A 101 3.82 8.23 5.32
N ALA A 102 3.90 9.52 5.67
CA ALA A 102 4.13 10.57 4.70
C ALA A 102 5.48 10.39 3.98
N GLU A 103 6.55 10.09 4.72
CA GLU A 103 7.88 9.84 4.13
C GLU A 103 7.89 8.60 3.23
N PHE A 104 7.25 7.49 3.63
CA PHE A 104 7.12 6.31 2.76
C PHE A 104 6.32 6.63 1.48
N ILE A 105 5.23 7.39 1.57
CA ILE A 105 4.46 7.84 0.40
C ILE A 105 5.33 8.71 -0.51
N MET A 106 6.01 9.72 0.03
CA MET A 106 6.84 10.65 -0.76
C MET A 106 8.06 9.98 -1.38
N THR A 107 8.55 8.89 -0.78
CA THR A 107 9.67 8.08 -1.31
C THR A 107 9.20 6.89 -2.16
N ASN A 108 7.90 6.79 -2.43
CA ASN A 108 7.28 5.73 -3.22
C ASN A 108 7.62 4.30 -2.70
N LYS A 109 7.72 4.16 -1.38
CA LYS A 109 7.95 2.89 -0.69
C LYS A 109 6.64 2.20 -0.35
N THR A 110 6.68 0.88 -0.23
CA THR A 110 5.46 0.07 -0.05
C THR A 110 4.87 0.29 1.34
N ILE A 111 3.56 0.59 1.40
CA ILE A 111 2.82 0.63 2.66
C ILE A 111 1.65 -0.34 2.59
N VAL A 112 1.53 -1.20 3.59
CA VAL A 112 0.38 -2.09 3.78
C VAL A 112 -0.24 -1.82 5.14
N ALA A 113 -1.53 -1.51 5.19
CA ALA A 113 -2.21 -1.15 6.43
C ALA A 113 -3.50 -1.93 6.65
N SER A 114 -3.71 -2.36 7.90
CA SER A 114 -4.95 -3.01 8.33
C SER A 114 -6.10 -2.02 8.39
N VAL A 115 -7.26 -2.41 7.85
CA VAL A 115 -8.47 -1.59 7.85
C VAL A 115 -9.34 -1.76 9.10
N ALA A 116 -9.11 -2.78 9.94
CA ALA A 116 -10.02 -3.14 11.02
C ALA A 116 -10.31 -1.97 12.00
N GLY A 117 -9.28 -1.20 12.35
CA GLY A 117 -9.41 -0.05 13.25
C GLY A 117 -9.97 1.22 12.58
N SER A 118 -9.94 1.33 11.26
CA SER A 118 -10.15 2.58 10.51
C SER A 118 -11.33 2.56 9.54
N CYS A 119 -11.78 1.38 9.11
CA CYS A 119 -12.92 1.22 8.20
C CYS A 119 -14.24 1.12 8.99
N PRO A 120 -15.27 1.90 8.62
CA PRO A 120 -16.59 1.79 9.24
C PRO A 120 -17.27 0.45 8.90
N ASP A 121 -16.92 -0.14 7.76
CA ASP A 121 -17.51 -1.38 7.24
C ASP A 121 -16.75 -2.64 7.66
N ALA A 122 -15.71 -2.51 8.49
CA ALA A 122 -15.04 -3.67 9.07
C ALA A 122 -16.02 -4.42 10.01
N PRO A 123 -16.13 -5.76 9.94
CA PRO A 123 -17.06 -6.52 10.77
C PRO A 123 -16.95 -6.21 12.27
N GLU A 124 -15.73 -6.11 12.77
CA GLU A 124 -15.43 -5.85 14.18
C GLU A 124 -15.85 -4.42 14.57
N LYS A 125 -15.63 -3.45 13.67
CA LYS A 125 -16.04 -2.05 13.85
C LYS A 125 -17.56 -1.91 13.89
N ARG A 126 -18.28 -2.59 12.98
CA ARG A 126 -19.76 -2.64 13.00
C ARG A 126 -20.29 -3.33 14.26
N GLY A 127 -19.59 -4.34 14.75
CA GLY A 127 -19.92 -4.99 16.03
C GLY A 127 -19.87 -4.02 17.22
N TRP A 128 -18.86 -3.15 17.27
CA TRP A 128 -18.71 -2.15 18.34
C TRP A 128 -19.61 -0.92 18.15
N PHE A 129 -19.86 -0.53 16.89
CA PHE A 129 -20.61 0.67 16.54
C PHE A 129 -21.72 0.38 15.52
N PRO A 130 -22.77 -0.37 15.90
CA PRO A 130 -23.80 -0.84 14.97
C PRO A 130 -24.65 0.30 14.37
N THR A 131 -24.72 1.45 15.05
CA THR A 131 -25.51 2.62 14.64
C THR A 131 -24.63 3.84 14.35
N MET A 132 -23.45 3.63 13.75
CA MET A 132 -22.55 4.72 13.37
C MET A 132 -23.28 5.72 12.45
N PRO A 133 -23.23 7.04 12.72
CA PRO A 133 -23.83 8.03 11.85
C PRO A 133 -23.23 7.97 10.43
N GLU A 134 -24.09 7.98 9.41
CA GLU A 134 -23.65 7.74 8.02
C GLU A 134 -22.65 8.78 7.53
N GLY A 135 -22.83 10.06 7.86
CA GLY A 135 -21.86 11.10 7.47
C GLY A 135 -20.47 10.90 8.10
N TYR A 136 -20.40 10.31 9.29
CA TYR A 136 -19.11 9.95 9.90
C TYR A 136 -18.50 8.72 9.21
N ALA A 137 -19.32 7.71 8.91
CA ALA A 137 -18.88 6.54 8.15
C ALA A 137 -18.34 6.95 6.77
N GLU A 138 -19.04 7.82 6.06
CA GLU A 138 -18.61 8.36 4.76
C GLU A 138 -17.25 9.06 4.85
N MET A 139 -17.04 9.90 5.88
CA MET A 139 -15.74 10.52 6.13
C MET A 139 -14.62 9.48 6.34
N LEU A 140 -14.88 8.40 7.09
CA LEU A 140 -13.90 7.32 7.27
C LEU A 140 -13.59 6.60 5.95
N ARG A 141 -14.62 6.29 5.14
CA ARG A 141 -14.42 5.70 3.80
C ARG A 141 -13.61 6.63 2.90
N GLY A 142 -13.90 7.93 2.94
CA GLY A 142 -13.18 8.96 2.19
C GLY A 142 -11.69 9.02 2.54
N ASN A 143 -11.35 8.93 3.83
CA ASN A 143 -9.94 8.86 4.26
C ASN A 143 -9.24 7.63 3.67
N LEU A 144 -9.87 6.45 3.77
CA LEU A 144 -9.30 5.21 3.21
C LEU A 144 -9.17 5.25 1.69
N ALA A 145 -10.12 5.86 0.99
CA ALA A 145 -10.04 6.06 -0.46
C ALA A 145 -8.83 6.92 -0.84
N ARG A 146 -8.56 8.00 -0.10
CA ARG A 146 -7.35 8.83 -0.31
C ARG A 146 -6.07 8.07 -0.03
N LEU A 147 -6.01 7.28 1.05
CA LEU A 147 -4.83 6.44 1.31
C LEU A 147 -4.55 5.48 0.15
N ARG A 148 -5.58 4.85 -0.42
CA ARG A 148 -5.42 4.01 -1.62
C ARG A 148 -4.89 4.82 -2.81
N ALA A 149 -5.41 6.04 -3.02
CA ALA A 149 -4.95 6.93 -4.08
C ALA A 149 -3.48 7.36 -3.90
N PHE A 150 -2.97 7.36 -2.66
CA PHE A 150 -1.55 7.58 -2.36
C PHE A 150 -0.67 6.31 -2.52
N GLY A 151 -1.23 5.19 -2.94
CA GLY A 151 -0.51 3.92 -3.09
C GLY A 151 -0.48 3.04 -1.84
N VAL A 152 -1.26 3.35 -0.79
CA VAL A 152 -1.36 2.49 0.40
C VAL A 152 -2.21 1.25 0.10
N HIS A 153 -1.62 0.08 0.29
CA HIS A 153 -2.32 -1.20 0.17
C HIS A 153 -3.13 -1.50 1.44
N LEU A 154 -4.45 -1.39 1.33
CA LEU A 154 -5.36 -1.66 2.44
C LEU A 154 -5.76 -3.14 2.51
N ALA A 155 -5.68 -3.75 3.68
CA ALA A 155 -5.95 -5.18 3.88
C ALA A 155 -6.75 -5.46 5.16
N THR A 156 -7.41 -6.61 5.21
CA THR A 156 -7.95 -7.17 6.45
C THR A 156 -6.81 -7.67 7.34
N PRO A 157 -6.92 -7.59 8.68
CA PRO A 157 -5.83 -7.88 9.62
C PRO A 157 -5.22 -9.27 9.43
N GLY A 158 -6.05 -10.30 9.25
CA GLY A 158 -5.58 -11.69 9.03
C GLY A 158 -4.96 -11.97 7.66
N ARG A 159 -4.79 -10.97 6.79
CA ARG A 159 -4.26 -11.09 5.42
C ARG A 159 -3.14 -10.09 5.11
N LEU A 160 -2.52 -9.50 6.13
CA LEU A 160 -1.44 -8.52 5.95
C LEU A 160 -0.24 -9.13 5.23
N ASP A 161 0.09 -10.38 5.57
CA ASP A 161 1.10 -11.19 4.91
C ASP A 161 0.87 -11.29 3.40
N ALA A 162 -0.31 -11.77 3.00
CA ALA A 162 -0.66 -11.94 1.60
C ALA A 162 -0.77 -10.60 0.87
N ALA A 163 -1.20 -9.54 1.56
CA ALA A 163 -1.25 -8.20 0.99
C ALA A 163 0.14 -7.62 0.74
N MET A 164 1.09 -7.85 1.65
CA MET A 164 2.49 -7.46 1.47
C MET A 164 3.12 -8.17 0.28
N LEU A 165 2.97 -9.49 0.19
CA LEU A 165 3.52 -10.25 -0.93
C LEU A 165 2.95 -9.77 -2.27
N ARG A 166 1.63 -9.55 -2.35
CA ARG A 166 1.00 -9.00 -3.57
C ARG A 166 1.49 -7.58 -3.89
N ALA A 167 1.67 -6.73 -2.88
CA ALA A 167 2.19 -5.38 -3.08
C ALA A 167 3.61 -5.45 -3.64
N LEU A 168 4.46 -6.30 -3.06
CA LEU A 168 5.82 -6.52 -3.53
C LEU A 168 5.87 -7.08 -4.96
N ASP A 169 5.00 -8.04 -5.30
CA ASP A 169 4.89 -8.57 -6.66
C ASP A 169 4.44 -7.48 -7.66
N THR A 170 3.54 -6.59 -7.23
CA THR A 170 3.04 -5.46 -8.05
C THR A 170 4.10 -4.36 -8.20
N THR A 171 5.00 -4.20 -7.22
CA THR A 171 6.15 -3.28 -7.32
C THR A 171 7.35 -3.89 -8.06
N ALA A 172 7.51 -5.21 -8.00
CA ALA A 172 8.54 -5.97 -8.73
C ALA A 172 8.16 -6.12 -10.21
N GLN A 173 6.86 -6.13 -10.51
CA GLN A 173 6.36 -5.76 -11.82
C GLN A 173 6.61 -4.25 -11.96
N PRO A 174 7.37 -3.79 -12.97
CA PRO A 174 7.45 -2.36 -13.21
C PRO A 174 6.02 -1.83 -13.33
N HIS A 175 5.72 -0.75 -12.61
CA HIS A 175 4.53 0.06 -12.83
C HIS A 175 4.57 0.53 -14.30
N GLY A 176 4.03 -0.32 -15.19
CA GLY A 176 4.13 -0.23 -16.63
C GLY A 176 4.26 -1.54 -17.43
N ALA A 177 3.98 -2.69 -16.83
CA ALA A 177 4.02 -3.99 -17.53
C ALA A 177 2.70 -4.44 -18.19
N ALA A 178 1.64 -3.63 -18.20
CA ALA A 178 0.54 -3.89 -19.13
C ALA A 178 1.00 -3.52 -20.54
N VAL A 179 1.58 -4.50 -21.25
CA VAL A 179 1.84 -4.37 -22.68
C VAL A 179 0.51 -4.53 -23.38
N VAL A 180 -0.05 -3.42 -23.86
CA VAL A 180 -1.30 -3.42 -24.63
C VAL A 180 -0.93 -3.32 -26.10
N ASP A 181 -1.18 -4.39 -26.86
CA ASP A 181 -1.12 -4.33 -28.32
C ASP A 181 -2.33 -3.56 -28.83
N HIS A 182 -2.08 -2.45 -29.53
CA HIS A 182 -3.13 -1.61 -30.06
C HIS A 182 -3.05 -1.56 -31.59
N HIS A 183 -4.01 -2.22 -32.24
CA HIS A 183 -4.04 -2.40 -33.69
C HIS A 183 -4.79 -1.30 -34.46
N ALA A 184 -5.02 -0.13 -33.84
CA ALA A 184 -5.76 0.94 -34.49
C ALA A 184 -4.81 1.89 -35.23
N GLN A 185 -5.20 2.34 -36.42
CA GLN A 185 -4.41 3.30 -37.20
C GLN A 185 -4.36 4.70 -36.58
N LEU A 186 -5.21 5.01 -35.60
CA LEU A 186 -5.28 6.32 -34.94
C LEU A 186 -5.45 6.16 -33.42
N VAL A 187 -4.57 6.81 -32.66
CA VAL A 187 -4.65 6.91 -31.20
C VAL A 187 -5.05 8.32 -30.78
N THR A 188 -6.20 8.42 -30.12
CA THR A 188 -6.79 9.67 -29.62
C THR A 188 -6.71 9.75 -28.08
N ALA A 189 -7.01 10.93 -27.52
CA ALA A 189 -7.05 11.08 -26.07
C ALA A 189 -8.11 10.17 -25.41
N THR A 190 -9.22 9.89 -26.10
CA THR A 190 -10.25 8.95 -25.63
C THR A 190 -9.73 7.52 -25.61
N THR A 191 -8.91 7.15 -26.60
CA THR A 191 -8.19 5.86 -26.61
C THR A 191 -7.32 5.74 -25.37
N VAL A 192 -6.52 6.77 -25.09
CA VAL A 192 -5.64 6.82 -23.91
C VAL A 192 -6.43 6.83 -22.61
N ALA A 193 -7.61 7.47 -22.57
CA ALA A 193 -8.49 7.50 -21.41
C ALA A 193 -8.87 6.08 -20.93
N GLY A 194 -9.08 5.14 -21.86
CA GLY A 194 -9.42 3.75 -21.56
C GLY A 194 -8.24 2.86 -21.16
N LEU A 195 -7.01 3.35 -21.18
CA LEU A 195 -5.81 2.56 -20.87
C LEU A 195 -5.44 2.64 -19.38
N PRO A 196 -4.80 1.59 -18.83
CA PRO A 196 -4.28 1.62 -17.47
C PRO A 196 -3.12 2.62 -17.35
N ASP A 197 -3.05 3.29 -16.21
CA ASP A 197 -1.93 4.20 -15.90
C ASP A 197 -0.60 3.43 -15.89
N GLY A 198 0.46 4.09 -16.35
CA GLY A 198 1.79 3.49 -16.46
C GLY A 198 1.99 2.55 -17.65
N ALA A 199 0.93 2.12 -18.36
CA ALA A 199 1.02 1.06 -19.36
C ALA A 199 1.99 1.34 -20.53
N THR A 200 2.53 0.27 -21.12
CA THR A 200 3.28 0.35 -22.39
C THR A 200 2.38 -0.11 -23.53
N VAL A 201 2.10 0.77 -24.48
CA VAL A 201 1.21 0.48 -25.61
C VAL A 201 2.06 0.26 -26.85
N ARG A 202 1.95 -0.93 -27.44
CA ARG A 202 2.62 -1.28 -28.70
C ARG A 202 1.70 -0.95 -29.86
N LEU A 203 2.13 0.00 -30.67
CA LEU A 203 1.42 0.49 -31.85
C LEU A 203 1.95 -0.20 -33.09
N GLU A 204 1.07 -0.47 -34.05
CA GLU A 204 1.49 -0.95 -35.37
C GLU A 204 2.32 0.12 -36.10
N PRO A 205 3.21 -0.30 -37.01
CA PRO A 205 3.89 0.62 -37.93
C PRO A 205 2.86 1.49 -38.67
N GLY A 206 3.11 2.79 -38.76
CA GLY A 206 2.21 3.74 -39.42
C GLY A 206 1.00 4.22 -38.58
N THR A 207 0.88 3.79 -37.31
CA THR A 207 -0.16 4.31 -36.42
C THR A 207 0.04 5.80 -36.13
N VAL A 208 -1.00 6.61 -36.33
CA VAL A 208 -0.95 8.05 -36.05
C VAL A 208 -1.36 8.31 -34.61
N VAL A 209 -0.50 8.99 -33.85
CA VAL A 209 -0.81 9.42 -32.47
C VAL A 209 -1.07 10.92 -32.45
N THR A 210 -2.29 11.31 -32.09
CA THR A 210 -2.67 12.72 -31.97
C THR A 210 -1.87 13.45 -30.88
N PRO A 211 -1.63 14.77 -30.99
CA PRO A 211 -0.94 15.54 -29.96
C PRO A 211 -1.61 15.43 -28.58
N LEU A 212 -2.95 15.48 -28.54
CA LEU A 212 -3.72 15.37 -27.31
C LEU A 212 -3.58 13.98 -26.66
N ALA A 213 -3.46 12.92 -27.46
CA ALA A 213 -3.17 11.58 -26.95
C ALA A 213 -1.78 11.49 -26.34
N ARG A 214 -0.76 12.12 -26.95
CA ARG A 214 0.61 12.13 -26.39
C ARG A 214 0.65 12.87 -25.05
N GLU A 215 -0.09 13.97 -24.94
CA GLU A 215 -0.20 14.72 -23.69
C GLU A 215 -0.91 13.90 -22.60
N ALA A 216 -2.06 13.30 -22.93
CA ALA A 216 -2.81 12.44 -22.02
C ALA A 216 -2.04 11.19 -21.59
N ALA A 217 -1.17 10.66 -22.47
CA ALA A 217 -0.33 9.52 -22.14
C ALA A 217 0.78 9.94 -21.16
N ARG A 218 1.43 11.09 -21.41
CA ARG A 218 2.48 11.62 -20.54
C ARG A 218 1.98 11.91 -19.12
N SER A 219 0.80 12.53 -19.00
CA SER A 219 0.22 12.87 -17.69
C SER A 219 -0.16 11.65 -16.85
N ARG A 220 -0.31 10.48 -17.48
CA ARG A 220 -0.70 9.21 -16.85
C ARG A 220 0.42 8.16 -16.85
N GLY A 221 1.64 8.56 -17.21
CA GLY A 221 2.81 7.67 -17.26
C GLY A 221 2.74 6.57 -18.32
N ILE A 222 1.87 6.70 -19.34
CA ILE A 222 1.69 5.71 -20.40
C ILE A 222 2.77 5.89 -21.47
N VAL A 223 3.49 4.82 -21.81
CA VAL A 223 4.54 4.81 -22.83
C VAL A 223 3.98 4.27 -24.13
N LEU A 224 4.11 5.03 -25.22
CA LEU A 224 3.67 4.61 -26.56
C LEU A 224 4.89 4.21 -27.40
N THR A 225 4.96 2.97 -27.87
CA THR A 225 6.07 2.45 -28.69
C THR A 225 5.56 1.87 -30.00
N HIS A 226 6.24 2.13 -31.11
CA HIS A 226 5.92 1.46 -32.38
C HIS A 226 6.62 0.09 -32.43
N ARG A 227 5.95 -0.92 -32.98
CA ARG A 227 6.61 -2.18 -33.34
C ARG A 227 7.61 -1.90 -34.47
N GLU A 228 8.82 -2.42 -34.34
CA GLU A 228 9.81 -2.36 -35.42
C GLU A 228 9.33 -3.20 -36.61
N GLU A 229 9.46 -2.64 -37.81
CA GLU A 229 9.23 -3.37 -39.07
C GLU A 229 10.35 -4.42 -39.23
N ASN A 230 9.95 -5.67 -39.46
CA ASN A 230 10.86 -6.77 -39.78
C ASN A 230 10.79 -7.03 -41.28
#